data_AF-A0A560EUB7-F1
#
_entry.id   AF-A0A560EUB7-F1
#
_cell.length_a   1.000
_cell.length_b   1.000
_cell.length_c   1.000
_cell.angle_alpha   90.00
_cell.angle_beta   90.00
_cell.angle_gamma   90.00
#
_symmetry.space_group_name_H-M   'P 1'
#
loop_
_entity.id
_entity.type
_entity.pdbx_description
1 polymer ?
#
loop_
_entity_poly.entity_id
_entity_poly.type
_entity_poly.pdbx_seq_one_letter_code
_entity_poly.pdbx_strand_id
1 'polypeptide(L)'
;MKAIHILTIAFTVYTSTAVGQACAYKTLEPGVGKAPVAGGAIDLGAGDDPLKPQAWQGPVVFTHADGTSCTADPDVSLVERPLFTDGRRVVVSTYSGSERRIYFLDINNCRTLWKSPTFSGDVSLTAQTLRLGEKAHKLGPLCVPPAAPH
;
A
#
# COMPACT_ATOMS: atom_id res chain seq x y z
N MET A 1 19.63 -34.08 -63.12
CA MET A 1 19.97 -33.93 -61.68
C MET A 1 19.05 -32.86 -61.11
N LYS A 2 18.15 -33.20 -60.19
CA LYS A 2 17.15 -32.28 -59.60
C LYS A 2 17.56 -32.01 -58.15
N ALA A 3 17.98 -30.79 -57.84
CA ALA A 3 18.33 -30.37 -56.49
C ALA A 3 17.06 -29.97 -55.74
N ILE A 4 16.81 -30.61 -54.60
CA ILE A 4 15.71 -30.31 -53.68
C ILE A 4 16.26 -29.32 -52.64
N HIS A 5 15.74 -28.09 -52.65
CA HIS A 5 16.08 -27.08 -51.65
C HIS A 5 15.19 -27.29 -50.42
N ILE A 6 15.80 -27.74 -49.32
CA ILE A 6 15.16 -27.87 -48.01
C ILE A 6 15.18 -26.48 -47.36
N LEU A 7 14.01 -25.89 -47.16
CA LEU A 7 13.86 -24.60 -46.49
C LEU A 7 13.71 -24.85 -44.98
N THR A 8 14.73 -24.46 -44.21
CA THR A 8 14.73 -24.59 -42.74
C THR A 8 14.02 -23.38 -42.13
N ILE A 9 12.87 -23.60 -41.49
CA ILE A 9 12.15 -22.56 -40.75
C ILE A 9 12.70 -22.53 -39.31
N ALA A 10 13.42 -21.47 -38.97
CA ALA A 10 13.88 -21.23 -37.60
C ALA A 10 12.72 -20.66 -36.76
N PHE A 11 12.27 -21.42 -35.75
CA PHE A 11 11.23 -21.00 -34.82
C PHE A 11 11.88 -20.29 -33.62
N THR A 12 11.83 -18.96 -33.60
CA THR A 12 12.36 -18.17 -32.48
C THR A 12 11.33 -18.16 -31.34
N VAL A 13 11.64 -18.83 -30.24
CA VAL A 13 10.79 -18.85 -29.04
C VAL A 13 11.05 -17.56 -28.25
N TYR A 14 10.11 -16.61 -28.28
CA TYR A 14 10.15 -15.42 -27.44
C TYR A 14 9.67 -15.79 -26.03
N THR A 15 10.60 -16.07 -25.12
CA THR A 15 10.30 -16.19 -23.69
C THR A 15 10.07 -14.78 -23.12
N SER A 16 8.80 -14.40 -22.99
CA SER A 16 8.44 -13.16 -22.28
C SER A 16 8.66 -13.39 -20.79
N THR A 17 9.77 -12.92 -20.24
CA THR A 17 9.90 -12.79 -18.79
C THR A 17 8.97 -11.68 -18.36
N ALA A 18 7.87 -12.04 -17.69
CA ALA A 18 7.04 -11.07 -16.99
C ALA A 18 7.91 -10.44 -15.89
N VAL A 19 8.51 -9.28 -16.17
CA VAL A 19 9.15 -8.47 -15.15
C VAL A 19 8.03 -8.02 -14.21
N GLY A 20 7.86 -8.74 -13.10
CA GLY A 20 6.88 -8.39 -12.10
C GLY A 20 7.17 -6.97 -11.62
N GLN A 21 6.24 -6.04 -11.85
CA GLN A 21 6.37 -4.66 -11.38
C GLN A 21 6.50 -4.67 -9.86
N ALA A 22 7.68 -4.31 -9.36
CA ALA A 22 7.96 -4.22 -7.94
C ALA A 22 7.35 -2.93 -7.37
N CYS A 23 6.51 -3.04 -6.36
CA CYS A 23 5.89 -1.91 -5.69
C CYS A 23 6.91 -1.22 -4.78
N ALA A 24 7.18 0.06 -4.99
CA ALA A 24 8.21 0.80 -4.23
C ALA A 24 7.68 1.33 -2.88
N TYR A 25 7.12 0.44 -2.05
CA TYR A 25 6.70 0.83 -0.70
C TYR A 25 7.92 1.03 0.21
N LYS A 26 7.89 2.10 0.98
CA LYS A 26 8.82 2.41 2.07
C LYS A 26 8.04 2.69 3.35
N THR A 27 8.67 2.47 4.50
CA THR A 27 8.11 2.90 5.79
C THR A 27 7.90 4.41 5.78
N LEU A 28 6.74 4.84 6.26
CA LEU A 28 6.39 6.23 6.48
C LEU A 28 6.52 6.52 7.98
N GLU A 29 7.30 7.54 8.31
CA GLU A 29 7.55 7.96 9.68
C GLU A 29 6.74 9.22 10.01
N PRO A 30 5.58 9.09 10.67
CA PRO A 30 4.65 10.21 10.91
C PRO A 30 5.06 11.19 12.02
N GLY A 31 6.20 10.96 12.69
CA GLY A 31 6.63 11.81 13.82
C GLY A 31 5.54 11.95 14.87
N VAL A 32 5.18 13.19 15.23
CA VAL A 32 4.11 13.51 16.19
C VAL A 32 2.69 13.52 15.60
N GLY A 33 2.51 13.00 14.39
CA GLY A 33 1.20 12.90 13.70
C GLY A 33 1.17 13.55 12.32
N LYS A 34 2.26 14.18 11.87
CA LYS A 34 2.36 14.78 10.54
C LYS A 34 3.61 14.32 9.83
N ALA A 35 3.46 13.94 8.56
CA ALA A 35 4.59 13.57 7.71
C ALA A 35 4.44 14.10 6.28
N PRO A 36 5.57 14.35 5.60
CA PRO A 36 5.55 14.58 4.16
C PRO A 36 5.17 13.29 3.43
N VAL A 37 4.30 13.43 2.44
CA VAL A 37 4.02 12.41 1.42
C VAL A 37 4.23 13.04 0.04
N ALA A 38 4.26 12.24 -1.03
CA ALA A 38 4.48 12.84 -2.34
C ALA A 38 3.35 13.81 -2.69
N GLY A 39 3.72 15.02 -3.11
CA GLY A 39 2.75 16.06 -3.47
C GLY A 39 2.07 16.76 -2.29
N GLY A 40 2.48 16.51 -1.03
CA GLY A 40 1.82 17.13 0.12
C GLY A 40 2.25 16.60 1.49
N ALA A 41 1.29 16.53 2.40
CA ALA A 41 1.46 16.02 3.74
C ALA A 41 0.27 15.15 4.17
N ILE A 42 0.54 14.21 5.07
CA ILE A 42 -0.47 13.47 5.82
C ILE A 42 -0.53 14.02 7.25
N ASP A 43 -1.73 14.15 7.80
CA ASP A 43 -2.02 14.42 9.20
C ASP A 43 -2.85 13.25 9.75
N LEU A 44 -2.38 12.66 10.84
CA LEU A 44 -3.01 11.53 11.54
C LEU A 44 -3.74 11.97 12.81
N GLY A 45 -3.75 13.27 13.11
CA GLY A 45 -4.28 13.80 14.36
C GLY A 45 -3.34 13.60 15.54
N ALA A 46 -3.89 13.70 16.75
CA ALA A 46 -3.12 13.63 18.00
C ALA A 46 -2.55 12.23 18.24
N GLY A 47 -1.27 12.18 18.61
CA GLY A 47 -0.60 10.96 19.06
C GLY A 47 -1.02 10.53 20.47
N ASP A 48 -0.85 9.25 20.78
CA ASP A 48 -1.04 8.68 22.12
C ASP A 48 0.03 9.14 23.13
N ASP A 49 1.24 9.44 22.64
CA ASP A 49 2.32 10.06 23.39
C ASP A 49 2.78 11.36 22.71
N PRO A 50 3.05 12.45 23.46
CA PRO A 50 3.41 13.74 22.87
C PRO A 50 4.80 13.79 22.22
N LEU A 51 5.68 12.83 22.49
CA LEU A 51 7.07 12.82 22.03
C LEU A 51 7.39 11.65 21.10
N LYS A 52 6.85 10.46 21.38
CA LYS A 52 7.14 9.21 20.66
C LYS A 52 5.87 8.38 20.41
N PRO A 53 4.87 8.94 19.72
CA PRO A 53 3.61 8.23 19.53
C PRO A 53 3.79 6.94 18.74
N GLN A 54 3.08 5.92 19.19
CA GLN A 54 2.92 4.64 18.50
C GLN A 54 1.56 4.55 17.80
N ALA A 55 0.61 5.38 18.22
CA ALA A 55 -0.72 5.48 17.66
C ALA A 55 -1.20 6.94 17.55
N TRP A 56 -2.16 7.18 16.66
CA TRP A 56 -2.79 8.47 16.40
C TRP A 56 -4.30 8.33 16.26
N GLN A 57 -5.03 9.30 16.77
CA GLN A 57 -6.49 9.22 16.87
C GLN A 57 -7.21 9.29 15.52
N GLY A 58 -6.61 9.94 14.52
CA GLY A 58 -7.30 10.37 13.31
C GLY A 58 -8.07 11.68 13.52
N PRO A 59 -8.83 12.14 12.50
CA PRO A 59 -8.98 11.50 11.19
C PRO A 59 -7.70 11.57 10.36
N VAL A 60 -7.56 10.66 9.38
CA VAL A 60 -6.47 10.76 8.40
C VAL A 60 -6.81 11.81 7.35
N VAL A 61 -6.01 12.86 7.28
CA VAL A 61 -6.17 13.98 6.34
C VAL A 61 -4.95 14.05 5.43
N PHE A 62 -5.20 14.24 4.14
CA PHE A 62 -4.16 14.55 3.16
C PHE A 62 -4.31 15.99 2.71
N THR A 63 -3.23 16.76 2.78
CA THR A 63 -3.15 18.13 2.27
C THR A 63 -2.19 18.15 1.10
N HIS A 64 -2.63 18.67 -0.04
CA HIS A 64 -1.85 18.75 -1.27
C HIS A 64 -1.05 20.06 -1.36
N ALA A 65 -0.08 20.10 -2.26
CA ALA A 65 0.78 21.26 -2.49
C ALA A 65 0.02 22.52 -2.93
N ASP A 66 -1.17 22.37 -3.53
CA ASP A 66 -2.05 23.48 -3.91
C ASP A 66 -2.93 23.99 -2.73
N GLY A 67 -2.77 23.42 -1.54
CA GLY A 67 -3.52 23.75 -0.34
C GLY A 67 -4.89 23.07 -0.24
N THR A 68 -5.33 22.34 -1.25
CA THR A 68 -6.54 21.50 -1.15
C THR A 68 -6.28 20.34 -0.19
N SER A 69 -7.35 19.85 0.44
CA SER A 69 -7.26 18.69 1.34
C SER A 69 -8.44 17.76 1.15
N CYS A 70 -8.22 16.49 1.44
CA CYS A 70 -9.28 15.52 1.62
C CYS A 70 -9.10 14.76 2.93
N THR A 71 -10.18 14.15 3.40
CA THR A 71 -10.20 13.33 4.62
C THR A 71 -10.57 11.91 4.23
N ALA A 72 -9.85 10.93 4.78
CA ALA A 72 -10.20 9.52 4.62
C ALA A 72 -11.55 9.20 5.28
N ASP A 73 -12.07 8.01 5.01
CA ASP A 73 -13.26 7.50 5.67
C ASP A 73 -13.10 7.54 7.21
N PRO A 74 -14.12 7.96 7.99
CA PRO A 74 -14.05 8.00 9.45
C PRO A 74 -13.66 6.67 10.13
N ASP A 75 -13.91 5.54 9.49
CA ASP A 75 -13.48 4.21 9.94
C ASP A 75 -11.96 4.02 9.89
N VAL A 76 -11.24 4.94 9.23
CA VAL A 76 -9.78 5.01 9.20
C VAL A 76 -9.30 5.96 10.28
N SER A 77 -9.45 5.51 11.52
CA SER A 77 -9.04 6.18 12.77
C SER A 77 -8.24 5.20 13.64
N LEU A 78 -7.71 5.65 14.78
CA LEU A 78 -6.86 4.83 15.65
C LEU A 78 -5.71 4.17 14.86
N VAL A 79 -4.98 5.00 14.12
CA VAL A 79 -3.87 4.59 13.26
C VAL A 79 -2.68 4.23 14.13
N GLU A 80 -1.97 3.16 13.81
CA GLU A 80 -0.78 2.71 14.55
C GLU A 80 0.36 2.37 13.59
N ARG A 81 1.57 2.29 14.13
CA ARG A 81 2.75 1.81 13.39
C ARG A 81 2.62 0.32 13.04
N PRO A 82 3.19 -0.15 11.91
CA PRO A 82 3.89 0.61 10.88
C PRO A 82 2.95 1.24 9.84
N LEU A 83 3.39 2.35 9.23
CA LEU A 83 2.77 2.95 8.05
C LEU A 83 3.71 2.81 6.85
N PHE A 84 3.15 2.77 5.64
CA PHE A 84 3.93 2.70 4.41
C PHE A 84 3.43 3.68 3.36
N THR A 85 4.30 4.05 2.43
CA THR A 85 3.91 4.83 1.24
C THR A 85 4.77 4.44 0.04
N ASP A 86 4.20 4.56 -1.15
CA ASP A 86 4.92 4.47 -2.42
C ASP A 86 4.88 5.80 -3.20
N GLY A 87 4.41 6.87 -2.55
CA GLY A 87 4.21 8.18 -3.17
C GLY A 87 2.89 8.35 -3.93
N ARG A 88 2.11 7.30 -4.16
CA ARG A 88 0.74 7.43 -4.70
C ARG A 88 -0.30 7.04 -3.67
N ARG A 89 0.10 6.18 -2.73
CA ARG A 89 -0.74 5.62 -1.69
C ARG A 89 -0.07 5.71 -0.35
N VAL A 90 -0.90 5.66 0.67
CA VAL A 90 -0.47 5.35 2.03
C VAL A 90 -1.17 4.08 2.48
N VAL A 91 -0.41 3.23 3.15
CA VAL A 91 -0.91 2.04 3.83
C VAL A 91 -0.90 2.33 5.32
N VAL A 92 -2.07 2.27 5.95
CA VAL A 92 -2.23 2.49 7.39
C VAL A 92 -2.77 1.24 8.08
N SER A 93 -2.24 0.97 9.27
CA SER A 93 -2.82 0.01 10.21
C SER A 93 -3.72 0.76 11.17
N THR A 94 -4.92 0.23 11.41
CA THR A 94 -5.81 0.71 12.46
C THR A 94 -6.10 -0.41 13.45
N TYR A 95 -6.42 -0.04 14.67
CA TYR A 95 -6.82 -0.99 15.71
C TYR A 95 -8.11 -0.57 16.39
N SER A 96 -8.85 -1.57 16.89
CA SER A 96 -9.98 -1.38 17.79
C SER A 96 -10.05 -2.58 18.74
N GLY A 97 -9.72 -2.36 20.01
CA GLY A 97 -9.50 -3.46 20.96
C GLY A 97 -8.34 -4.35 20.50
N SER A 98 -8.62 -5.63 20.26
CA SER A 98 -7.64 -6.61 19.75
C SER A 98 -7.69 -6.80 18.22
N GLU A 99 -8.64 -6.16 17.54
CA GLU A 99 -8.77 -6.26 16.08
C GLU A 99 -7.91 -5.23 15.37
N ARG A 100 -7.11 -5.68 14.40
CA ARG A 100 -6.37 -4.81 13.49
C ARG A 100 -6.92 -4.89 12.08
N ARG A 101 -6.84 -3.79 11.33
CA ARG A 101 -7.17 -3.72 9.89
C ARG A 101 -6.13 -2.90 9.16
N ILE A 102 -5.87 -3.26 7.91
CA ILE A 102 -5.02 -2.49 6.99
C ILE A 102 -5.89 -1.83 5.93
N TYR A 103 -5.58 -0.57 5.66
CA TYR A 103 -6.19 0.22 4.60
C TYR A 103 -5.12 0.69 3.62
N PHE A 104 -5.38 0.53 2.33
CA PHE A 104 -4.63 1.19 1.26
C PHE A 104 -5.45 2.40 0.83
N LEU A 105 -4.89 3.59 0.99
CA LEU A 105 -5.53 4.86 0.69
C LEU A 105 -4.88 5.49 -0.54
N ASP A 106 -5.68 6.08 -1.43
CA ASP A 106 -5.17 6.98 -2.46
C ASP A 106 -4.93 8.37 -1.85
N ILE A 107 -3.72 8.89 -1.99
CA ILE A 107 -3.33 10.18 -1.38
C ILE A 107 -4.13 11.35 -1.99
N ASN A 108 -4.52 11.26 -3.28
CA ASN A 108 -5.08 12.40 -4.01
C ASN A 108 -6.57 12.62 -3.75
N ASN A 109 -7.29 11.57 -3.36
CA ASN A 109 -8.75 11.62 -3.21
C ASN A 109 -9.26 10.95 -1.92
N CYS A 110 -8.34 10.47 -1.07
CA CYS A 110 -8.62 9.88 0.23
C CYS A 110 -9.50 8.62 0.21
N ARG A 111 -9.69 8.00 -0.97
CA ARG A 111 -10.48 6.79 -1.08
C ARG A 111 -9.70 5.58 -0.60
N THR A 112 -10.41 4.69 0.10
CA THR A 112 -9.93 3.34 0.40
C THR A 112 -9.93 2.51 -0.88
N LEU A 113 -8.73 2.15 -1.34
CA LEU A 113 -8.52 1.25 -2.47
C LEU A 113 -8.69 -0.22 -2.07
N TRP A 114 -8.32 -0.54 -0.82
CA TRP A 114 -8.45 -1.88 -0.26
C TRP A 114 -8.51 -1.85 1.27
N LYS A 115 -9.29 -2.75 1.86
CA LYS A 115 -9.43 -2.96 3.31
C LYS A 115 -9.21 -4.44 3.62
N SER A 116 -8.37 -4.75 4.60
CA SER A 116 -8.15 -6.13 5.03
C SER A 116 -9.35 -6.65 5.85
N PRO A 117 -9.53 -7.98 5.88
CA PRO A 117 -10.19 -8.63 7.01
C PRO A 117 -9.49 -8.30 8.33
N THR A 118 -10.14 -8.56 9.46
CA THR A 118 -9.50 -8.46 10.76
C THR A 118 -8.36 -9.46 10.89
N PHE A 119 -7.31 -9.06 11.58
CA PHE A 119 -6.17 -9.93 11.85
C PHE A 119 -5.51 -9.59 13.20
N SER A 120 -4.59 -10.47 13.59
CA SER A 120 -3.70 -10.31 14.73
C SER A 120 -2.28 -10.69 14.31
N GLY A 121 -1.28 -10.19 15.05
CA GLY A 121 0.14 -10.37 14.73
C GLY A 121 0.72 -9.23 13.92
N ASP A 122 1.95 -9.43 13.43
CA ASP A 122 2.76 -8.38 12.83
C ASP A 122 2.34 -7.99 11.41
N VAL A 123 2.66 -6.76 11.03
CA VAL A 123 2.47 -6.23 9.69
C VAL A 123 3.83 -6.06 9.04
N SER A 124 3.99 -6.60 7.83
CA SER A 124 5.13 -6.30 6.97
C SER A 124 4.69 -6.13 5.53
N LEU A 125 5.37 -5.24 4.81
CA LEU A 125 5.08 -4.94 3.41
C LEU A 125 6.38 -4.97 2.62
N THR A 126 6.43 -5.83 1.62
CA THR A 126 7.50 -5.87 0.62
C THR A 126 7.00 -5.32 -0.70
N ALA A 127 7.86 -5.34 -1.72
CA ALA A 127 7.49 -4.89 -3.06
C ALA A 127 6.42 -5.76 -3.75
N GLN A 128 6.07 -6.92 -3.19
CA GLN A 128 5.18 -7.89 -3.82
C GLN A 128 4.14 -8.45 -2.88
N THR A 129 4.34 -8.33 -1.56
CA THR A 129 3.51 -9.03 -0.58
C THR A 129 3.26 -8.14 0.63
N LEU A 130 1.99 -8.03 1.01
CA LEU A 130 1.56 -7.61 2.33
C LEU A 130 1.38 -8.85 3.21
N ARG A 131 2.04 -8.91 4.36
CA ARG A 131 1.86 -10.00 5.33
C ARG A 131 1.23 -9.46 6.60
N LEU A 132 0.13 -10.10 7.01
CA LEU A 132 -0.72 -9.80 8.14
C LEU A 132 -0.74 -11.01 9.07
N GLY A 133 0.09 -10.99 10.11
CA GLY A 133 0.37 -12.16 10.93
C GLY A 133 0.89 -13.33 10.08
N GLU A 134 0.12 -14.41 10.01
CA GLU A 134 0.43 -15.59 9.21
C GLU A 134 -0.08 -15.52 7.77
N LYS A 135 -1.00 -14.59 7.46
CA LYS A 135 -1.61 -14.48 6.13
C LYS A 135 -0.80 -13.58 5.21
N ALA A 136 -0.59 -14.02 3.98
CA ALA A 136 0.11 -13.25 2.94
C ALA A 136 -0.86 -12.88 1.81
N HIS A 137 -0.83 -11.61 1.42
CA HIS A 137 -1.61 -11.03 0.34
C HIS A 137 -0.65 -10.54 -0.75
N LYS A 138 -0.74 -11.14 -1.94
CA LYS A 138 0.04 -10.68 -3.11
C LYS A 138 -0.46 -9.31 -3.56
N LEU A 139 0.46 -8.41 -3.85
CA LEU A 139 0.16 -7.13 -4.49
C LEU A 139 -0.04 -7.37 -5.99
N GLY A 140 -1.11 -6.80 -6.54
CA GLY A 140 -1.39 -6.84 -7.98
C GLY A 140 -0.57 -5.79 -8.77
N PRO A 141 -0.81 -5.67 -10.08
CA PRO A 141 -0.16 -4.66 -10.94
C PRO A 141 -0.43 -3.22 -10.48
N LEU A 142 -1.58 -3.01 -9.86
CA LEU A 142 -1.93 -1.74 -9.24
C LEU A 142 -1.30 -1.57 -7.86
N CYS A 143 -0.39 -2.45 -7.43
CA CYS A 143 0.34 -2.42 -6.16
C CYS A 143 -0.56 -2.36 -4.91
N VAL A 144 -1.78 -2.83 -5.05
CA VAL A 144 -2.77 -3.08 -3.98
C VAL A 144 -3.11 -4.58 -4.04
N PRO A 145 -3.48 -5.22 -2.91
CA PRO A 145 -4.03 -6.56 -2.98
C PRO A 145 -5.27 -6.61 -3.88
N PRO A 146 -5.50 -7.71 -4.61
CA PRO A 146 -6.74 -7.89 -5.35
C PRO A 146 -7.92 -7.95 -4.36
N ALA A 147 -9.10 -7.54 -4.84
CA ALA A 147 -10.33 -7.78 -4.09
C ALA A 147 -10.47 -9.29 -3.79
N ALA A 148 -11.01 -9.63 -2.62
CA ALA A 148 -11.30 -11.01 -2.33
C ALA A 148 -12.30 -11.54 -3.38
N PRO A 149 -12.10 -12.76 -3.93
CA PRO A 149 -13.13 -13.39 -4.73
C PRO A 149 -14.37 -13.56 -3.85
N HIS A 150 -15.51 -13.08 -4.34
CA HIS A 150 -16.83 -13.20 -3.69
C HIS A 150 -17.33 -14.65 -3.71
#